data_AF-A0AAW0T6S4-F1
#
_entry.id   AF-A0AAW0T6S4-F1
#
_cell.length_a   1.000
_cell.length_b   1.000
_cell.length_c   1.000
_cell.angle_alpha   90.00
_cell.angle_beta   90.00
_cell.angle_gamma   90.00
#
_symmetry.space_group_name_H-M   'P 1'
#
loop_
_entity.id
_entity.type
_entity.pdbx_description
1 polymer ?
#
loop_
_entity_poly.entity_id
_entity_poly.type
_entity_poly.pdbx_seq_one_letter_code
_entity_poly.pdbx_strand_id
1 'polypeptide(L)'
;MGLLPLTFHLGCIDAAAKRRTFTYEVIALYGSAILEVGVAAVVTLLVTEPIGSFNIRSCKVRKLADWYPLLHNPNPNYEGKLHCTQEAVYPLYSMVFVFYTLCLMVMLTIRPVLSSKLMPNRGKSAIYSALYFLPALIVVHAIGAGLIYYSFPYMVIIMSVISNAAHFAFQLDQSMPGLLKGCVRDVRNLVILLGHWGLHAYGIIAITQLTEGVLHGSLCALVPLPALFYILTSRFTDPSNIG
;
A
#
# COMPACT_ATOMS: atom_id res chain seq x y z
N MET A 1 2.50 6.49 0.22
CA MET A 1 1.25 6.39 1.01
C MET A 1 0.03 5.98 0.17
N GLY A 2 -0.11 6.42 -1.09
CA GLY A 2 -1.25 6.04 -1.95
C GLY A 2 -1.49 4.55 -2.18
N LEU A 3 -0.42 3.75 -2.20
CA LEU A 3 -0.51 2.29 -2.39
C LEU A 3 -1.13 1.55 -1.20
N LEU A 4 -1.03 2.11 0.02
CA LEU A 4 -1.51 1.46 1.24
C LEU A 4 -3.03 1.25 1.26
N PRO A 5 -3.89 2.26 1.02
CA PRO A 5 -5.33 2.01 0.95
C PRO A 5 -5.69 1.10 -0.23
N LEU A 6 -4.95 1.13 -1.34
CA LEU A 6 -5.19 0.21 -2.45
C LEU A 6 -4.95 -1.24 -2.02
N THR A 7 -3.82 -1.56 -1.38
CA THR A 7 -3.53 -2.92 -0.91
C THR A 7 -4.56 -3.40 0.11
N PHE A 8 -4.97 -2.53 1.04
CA PHE A 8 -6.04 -2.84 2.00
C PHE A 8 -7.39 -3.08 1.29
N HIS A 9 -7.77 -2.25 0.32
CA HIS A 9 -8.98 -2.46 -0.47
C HIS A 9 -8.96 -3.80 -1.19
N LEU A 10 -7.87 -4.14 -1.88
CA LEU A 10 -7.74 -5.42 -2.59
C LEU A 10 -7.80 -6.60 -1.62
N GLY A 11 -7.09 -6.53 -0.49
CA GLY A 11 -7.11 -7.57 0.54
C GLY A 11 -8.49 -7.76 1.17
N CYS A 12 -9.21 -6.67 1.49
CA CYS A 12 -10.57 -6.75 2.01
C CYS A 12 -11.57 -7.32 1.00
N ILE A 13 -11.42 -6.98 -0.29
CA ILE A 13 -12.25 -7.55 -1.36
C ILE A 13 -12.01 -9.06 -1.47
N ASP A 14 -10.75 -9.49 -1.45
CA ASP A 14 -10.38 -10.91 -1.53
C ASP A 14 -10.93 -11.71 -0.32
N ALA A 15 -10.76 -11.16 0.89
CA ALA A 15 -11.28 -11.73 2.12
C ALA A 15 -12.83 -11.81 2.14
N ALA A 16 -13.51 -10.79 1.59
CA ALA A 16 -14.97 -10.75 1.50
C ALA A 16 -15.53 -11.68 0.42
N ALA A 17 -14.83 -11.81 -0.72
CA ALA A 17 -15.26 -12.65 -1.83
C ALA A 17 -15.25 -14.14 -1.42
N LYS A 18 -14.27 -14.56 -0.60
CA LYS A 18 -14.02 -15.97 -0.22
C LYS A 18 -14.00 -16.90 -1.43
N ARG A 19 -13.59 -16.40 -2.59
CA ARG A 19 -13.47 -17.16 -3.84
C ARG A 19 -12.00 -17.39 -4.15
N ARG A 20 -11.67 -18.58 -4.64
CA ARG A 20 -10.30 -18.96 -5.03
C ARG A 20 -9.96 -18.63 -6.48
N THR A 21 -10.94 -18.25 -7.29
CA THR A 21 -10.79 -17.93 -8.70
C THR A 21 -11.22 -16.50 -8.98
N PHE A 22 -10.62 -15.87 -10.00
CA PHE A 22 -11.06 -14.56 -10.47
C PHE A 22 -12.37 -14.69 -11.23
N THR A 23 -13.48 -14.38 -10.57
CA THR A 23 -14.77 -14.19 -11.23
C THR A 23 -14.88 -12.76 -11.74
N TYR A 24 -15.71 -12.56 -12.77
CA TYR A 24 -15.98 -11.23 -13.34
C TYR A 24 -16.39 -10.21 -12.26
N GLU A 25 -17.22 -10.63 -11.30
CA GLU A 25 -17.65 -9.82 -10.15
C GLU A 25 -16.47 -9.30 -9.31
N VAL A 26 -15.48 -10.16 -9.01
CA VAL A 26 -14.29 -9.79 -8.21
C VAL A 26 -13.37 -8.87 -9.00
N ILE A 27 -13.19 -9.14 -10.30
CA ILE A 27 -12.41 -8.27 -11.19
C ILE A 27 -13.03 -6.87 -11.27
N ALA A 28 -14.36 -6.79 -11.36
CA ALA A 28 -15.07 -5.51 -11.36
C ALA A 28 -14.86 -4.74 -10.05
N LEU A 29 -14.86 -5.43 -8.89
CA LEU A 29 -14.58 -4.80 -7.60
C LEU A 29 -13.11 -4.34 -7.48
N TYR A 30 -12.14 -5.08 -8.02
CA TYR A 30 -10.75 -4.61 -8.10
C TYR A 30 -10.61 -3.39 -9.00
N GLY A 31 -11.28 -3.38 -10.17
CA GLY A 31 -11.35 -2.23 -11.04
C GLY A 31 -11.94 -1.00 -10.34
N SER A 32 -13.01 -1.21 -9.56
CA SER A 32 -13.61 -0.16 -8.72
C SER A 32 -12.61 0.38 -7.70
N ALA A 33 -11.90 -0.49 -6.99
CA ALA A 33 -10.92 -0.06 -5.99
C ALA A 33 -9.77 0.75 -6.62
N ILE A 34 -9.26 0.33 -7.77
CA ILE A 34 -8.22 1.06 -8.52
C ILE A 34 -8.75 2.43 -8.96
N LEU A 35 -9.97 2.47 -9.51
CA LEU A 35 -10.60 3.72 -9.93
C LEU A 35 -10.84 4.67 -8.76
N GLU A 36 -11.41 4.18 -7.66
CA GLU A 36 -11.70 4.97 -6.46
C GLU A 36 -10.42 5.61 -5.90
N VAL A 37 -9.36 4.81 -5.72
CA VAL A 37 -8.06 5.29 -5.22
C VAL A 37 -7.38 6.21 -6.24
N GLY A 38 -7.44 5.88 -7.53
CA GLY A 38 -6.86 6.68 -8.60
C GLY A 38 -7.51 8.07 -8.70
N VAL A 39 -8.84 8.12 -8.69
CA VAL A 39 -9.60 9.39 -8.68
C VAL A 39 -9.28 10.18 -7.43
N ALA A 40 -9.28 9.56 -6.24
CA ALA A 40 -8.91 10.24 -5.00
C ALA A 40 -7.49 10.80 -5.05
N ALA A 41 -6.52 10.06 -5.60
CA ALA A 41 -5.14 10.52 -5.74
C ALA A 41 -5.01 11.71 -6.70
N VAL A 42 -5.65 11.65 -7.86
CA VAL A 42 -5.66 12.74 -8.85
C VAL A 42 -6.31 14.00 -8.27
N VAL A 43 -7.49 13.86 -7.66
CA VAL A 43 -8.19 15.00 -7.03
C VAL A 43 -7.36 15.57 -5.88
N THR A 44 -6.71 14.74 -5.08
CA THR A 44 -5.83 15.23 -4.00
C THR A 44 -4.67 16.06 -4.56
N LEU A 45 -4.02 15.61 -5.63
CA LEU A 45 -2.94 16.35 -6.27
C LEU A 45 -3.43 17.70 -6.80
N LEU A 46 -4.59 17.74 -7.46
CA LEU A 46 -5.16 18.96 -8.02
C LEU A 46 -5.66 19.97 -6.98
N VAL A 47 -6.02 19.51 -5.78
CA VAL A 47 -6.48 20.37 -4.67
C VAL A 47 -5.31 20.81 -3.77
N THR A 48 -4.17 20.12 -3.84
CA THR A 48 -2.96 20.49 -3.09
C THR A 48 -2.23 21.63 -3.79
N GLU A 49 -1.63 22.56 -3.04
CA GLU A 49 -0.90 23.68 -3.63
C GLU A 49 0.33 23.24 -4.44
N PRO A 50 0.56 23.82 -5.64
CA PRO A 50 -0.31 24.76 -6.37
C PRO A 50 -1.58 24.13 -6.96
N ILE A 51 -2.73 24.73 -6.65
CA ILE A 51 -4.06 24.25 -7.10
C ILE A 51 -4.10 24.12 -8.62
N GLY A 52 -4.59 22.97 -9.11
CA GLY A 52 -4.73 22.66 -10.53
C GLY A 52 -3.46 22.13 -11.21
N SER A 53 -2.38 21.91 -10.47
CA SER A 53 -1.13 21.36 -10.98
C SER A 53 -0.86 19.96 -10.42
N PHE A 54 -0.06 19.17 -11.13
CA PHE A 54 0.48 17.90 -10.62
C PHE A 54 1.83 18.09 -9.89
N ASN A 55 2.35 19.31 -9.86
CA ASN A 55 3.55 19.62 -9.10
C ASN A 55 3.18 19.92 -7.65
N ILE A 56 3.95 19.38 -6.69
CA ILE A 56 3.69 19.55 -5.26
C ILE A 56 4.72 20.51 -4.68
N ARG A 57 4.26 21.60 -4.07
CA ARG A 57 5.16 22.51 -3.34
C ARG A 57 5.31 22.06 -1.89
N SER A 58 6.38 21.33 -1.60
CA SER A 58 6.68 20.83 -0.25
C SER A 58 7.76 21.62 0.47
N CYS A 59 7.59 21.75 1.78
CA CYS A 59 8.63 22.21 2.69
C CYS A 59 9.59 21.06 2.98
N LYS A 60 10.90 21.36 3.01
CA LYS A 60 11.93 20.34 3.14
C LYS A 60 12.01 19.86 4.60
N VAL A 61 11.66 18.61 4.82
CA VAL A 61 11.89 17.89 6.09
C VAL A 61 13.36 17.51 6.18
N ARG A 62 14.02 17.81 7.30
CA ARG A 62 15.42 17.44 7.54
C ARG A 62 15.56 16.40 8.64
N LYS A 63 14.75 16.51 9.70
CA LYS A 63 14.85 15.66 10.89
C LYS A 63 13.48 15.15 11.29
N LEU A 64 13.45 14.04 12.04
CA LEU A 64 12.23 13.52 12.61
C LEU A 64 11.54 14.54 13.54
N ALA A 65 12.32 15.37 14.24
CA ALA A 65 11.81 16.43 15.11
C ALA A 65 10.91 17.45 14.38
N ASP A 66 11.12 17.66 13.08
CA ASP A 66 10.33 18.62 12.28
C ASP A 66 8.85 18.19 12.19
N TRP A 67 8.56 16.89 12.36
CA TRP A 67 7.19 16.35 12.38
C TRP A 67 6.48 16.51 13.72
N TYR A 68 7.21 16.81 14.80
CA TYR A 68 6.67 16.86 16.16
C TYR A 68 6.98 18.21 16.83
N PRO A 69 6.47 19.33 16.28
CA PRO A 69 6.77 20.67 16.79
C PRO A 69 6.28 20.90 18.22
N LEU A 70 5.26 20.16 18.66
CA LEU A 70 4.79 20.19 20.05
C LEU A 70 5.88 19.74 21.06
N LEU A 71 6.72 18.79 20.66
CA LEU A 71 7.83 18.28 21.47
C LEU A 71 9.14 19.03 21.17
N HIS A 72 9.28 19.51 19.94
CA HIS A 72 10.49 20.15 19.45
C HIS A 72 10.15 21.48 18.78
N ASN A 73 10.04 22.54 19.59
CA ASN A 73 9.69 23.88 19.10
C ASN A 73 10.70 24.34 18.02
N PRO A 74 10.28 24.44 16.74
CA PRO A 74 11.17 24.91 15.69
C PRO A 74 11.37 26.42 15.85
N ASN A 75 12.61 26.89 15.86
CA ASN A 75 12.92 28.32 15.82
C ASN A 75 13.33 28.72 14.39
N PRO A 76 12.41 29.26 13.57
CA PRO A 76 12.79 29.79 12.28
C PRO A 76 13.59 31.07 12.53
N ASN A 77 14.87 31.12 12.17
CA ASN A 77 15.70 32.33 12.36
C ASN A 77 15.24 33.55 11.51
N TYR A 78 14.07 33.50 10.86
CA TYR A 78 13.44 34.56 10.05
C TYR A 78 14.33 35.24 8.99
N GLU A 79 15.51 34.68 8.68
CA GLU A 79 16.46 35.21 7.69
C GLU A 79 15.99 35.11 6.23
N GLY A 80 14.95 34.32 5.94
CA GLY A 80 14.43 34.11 4.59
C GLY A 80 12.90 34.02 4.53
N LYS A 81 12.33 34.34 3.36
CA LYS A 81 10.88 34.25 3.11
C LYS A 81 10.45 32.78 3.03
N LEU A 82 9.80 32.29 4.09
CA LEU A 82 9.16 30.98 4.10
C LEU A 82 7.85 31.05 3.31
N HIS A 83 7.72 30.20 2.30
CA HIS A 83 6.48 30.03 1.53
C HIS A 83 5.61 28.87 2.04
N CYS A 84 5.93 28.37 3.24
CA CYS A 84 5.20 27.30 3.91
C CYS A 84 3.95 27.90 4.59
N THR A 85 2.87 27.12 4.63
CA THR A 85 1.66 27.46 5.41
C THR A 85 1.93 27.29 6.92
N GLN A 86 0.90 27.36 7.76
CA GLN A 86 1.01 27.17 9.22
C GLN A 86 1.46 25.75 9.64
N GLU A 87 1.60 24.82 8.69
CA GLU A 87 2.04 23.45 8.92
C GLU A 87 3.56 23.32 8.77
N ALA A 88 4.24 22.78 9.78
CA ALA A 88 5.70 22.59 9.78
C ALA A 88 6.20 21.70 8.63
N VAL A 89 5.39 20.71 8.22
CA VAL A 89 5.73 19.69 7.21
C VAL A 89 4.77 19.74 6.00
N TYR A 90 4.38 20.95 5.61
CA TYR A 90 3.44 21.15 4.51
C TYR A 90 3.95 20.60 3.16
N PRO A 91 3.11 19.94 2.33
CA PRO A 91 1.73 19.48 2.58
C PRO A 91 1.68 18.01 3.04
N LEU A 92 2.82 17.39 3.37
CA LEU A 92 2.93 15.93 3.48
C LEU A 92 2.08 15.33 4.61
N TYR A 93 1.75 16.11 5.64
CA TYR A 93 0.81 15.68 6.68
C TYR A 93 -0.64 15.86 6.19
N SER A 94 -1.03 17.09 5.82
CA SER A 94 -2.42 17.41 5.44
C SER A 94 -2.91 16.67 4.18
N MET A 95 -2.04 16.50 3.18
CA MET A 95 -2.35 15.88 1.89
C MET A 95 -2.84 14.43 2.05
N VAL A 96 -2.29 13.67 3.00
CA VAL A 96 -2.69 12.27 3.23
C VAL A 96 -4.09 12.20 3.82
N PHE A 97 -4.49 13.13 4.68
CA PHE A 97 -5.86 13.20 5.19
C PHE A 97 -6.85 13.51 4.09
N VAL A 98 -6.56 14.51 3.26
CA VAL A 98 -7.39 14.85 2.09
C VAL A 98 -7.56 13.62 1.21
N PHE A 99 -6.48 12.89 0.93
CA PHE A 99 -6.52 11.67 0.15
C PHE A 99 -7.37 10.56 0.78
N TYR A 100 -7.19 10.25 2.06
CA TYR A 100 -7.98 9.20 2.73
C TYR A 100 -9.47 9.57 2.85
N THR A 101 -9.79 10.84 3.09
CA THR A 101 -11.17 11.32 3.08
C THR A 101 -11.78 11.22 1.68
N LEU A 102 -11.06 11.60 0.63
CA LEU A 102 -11.52 11.44 -0.75
C LEU A 102 -11.70 9.97 -1.12
N CYS A 103 -10.78 9.08 -0.73
CA CYS A 103 -10.94 7.63 -0.89
C CYS A 103 -12.25 7.14 -0.24
N LEU A 104 -12.56 7.60 0.97
CA LEU A 104 -13.80 7.25 1.66
C LEU A 104 -15.04 7.75 0.90
N MET A 105 -15.03 9.02 0.47
CA MET A 105 -16.15 9.63 -0.26
C MET A 105 -16.41 8.96 -1.60
N VAL A 106 -15.36 8.70 -2.38
CA VAL A 106 -15.47 8.05 -3.70
C VAL A 106 -15.88 6.59 -3.54
N MET A 107 -15.36 5.88 -2.52
CA MET A 107 -15.80 4.51 -2.21
C MET A 107 -17.28 4.46 -1.84
N LEU A 108 -17.77 5.37 -0.99
CA LEU A 108 -19.18 5.43 -0.58
C LEU A 108 -20.14 5.77 -1.73
N THR A 109 -19.66 6.36 -2.83
CA THR A 109 -20.49 6.67 -4.01
C THR A 109 -20.47 5.55 -5.04
N ILE A 110 -19.29 5.03 -5.41
CA ILE A 110 -19.14 4.04 -6.48
C ILE A 110 -19.47 2.62 -5.97
N ARG A 111 -18.92 2.23 -4.83
CA ARG A 111 -18.90 0.83 -4.39
C ARG A 111 -20.27 0.27 -3.99
N PRO A 112 -21.17 1.01 -3.30
CA PRO A 112 -22.53 0.54 -3.02
C PRO A 112 -23.34 0.28 -4.30
N VAL A 113 -23.24 1.17 -5.29
CA VAL A 113 -23.93 1.02 -6.58
C VAL A 113 -23.45 -0.24 -7.29
N LEU A 114 -22.13 -0.44 -7.36
CA LEU A 114 -21.54 -1.62 -7.99
C LEU A 114 -21.86 -2.92 -7.23
N SER A 115 -21.70 -2.90 -5.90
CA SER A 115 -21.96 -4.06 -5.05
C SER A 115 -23.43 -4.50 -5.07
N SER A 116 -24.37 -3.56 -5.15
CA SER A 116 -25.80 -3.88 -5.21
C SER A 116 -26.17 -4.64 -6.48
N LYS A 117 -25.49 -4.33 -7.61
CA LYS A 117 -25.74 -4.98 -8.91
C LYS A 117 -24.97 -6.28 -9.09
N LEU A 118 -23.72 -6.37 -8.64
CA LEU A 118 -22.83 -7.49 -8.95
C LEU A 118 -22.75 -8.57 -7.85
N MET A 119 -22.92 -8.21 -6.58
CA MET A 119 -22.82 -9.17 -5.47
C MET A 119 -23.85 -8.88 -4.37
N PRO A 120 -25.14 -9.16 -4.63
CA PRO A 120 -26.17 -9.05 -3.60
C PRO A 120 -25.78 -9.91 -2.38
N ASN A 121 -25.87 -9.32 -1.19
CA ASN A 121 -25.49 -9.87 0.13
C ASN A 121 -24.00 -9.95 0.50
N ARG A 122 -23.06 -10.22 -0.43
CA ARG A 122 -21.64 -10.38 -0.08
C ARG A 122 -20.81 -9.10 -0.15
N GLY A 123 -21.10 -8.20 -1.10
CA GLY A 123 -20.27 -7.00 -1.28
C GLY A 123 -20.40 -5.96 -0.16
N LYS A 124 -21.44 -6.08 0.70
CA LYS A 124 -21.58 -5.26 1.93
C LYS A 124 -20.37 -5.41 2.85
N SER A 125 -19.81 -6.62 2.98
CA SER A 125 -18.65 -6.87 3.85
C SER A 125 -17.43 -6.03 3.44
N ALA A 126 -17.16 -5.93 2.14
CA ALA A 126 -16.02 -5.17 1.63
C ALA A 126 -16.18 -3.65 1.87
N ILE A 127 -17.42 -3.15 1.86
CA ILE A 127 -17.74 -1.75 2.18
C ILE A 127 -17.53 -1.48 3.67
N TYR A 128 -18.06 -2.35 4.54
CA TYR A 128 -17.86 -2.20 5.98
C TYR A 128 -16.38 -2.26 6.38
N SER A 129 -15.61 -3.20 5.81
CA SER A 129 -14.17 -3.26 6.07
C SER A 129 -13.47 -1.95 5.70
N ALA A 130 -13.83 -1.33 4.56
CA ALA A 130 -13.30 -0.03 4.15
C ALA A 130 -13.69 1.11 5.10
N LEU A 131 -14.93 1.09 5.59
CA LEU A 131 -15.43 2.06 6.57
C LEU A 131 -14.69 1.99 7.91
N TYR A 132 -14.11 0.83 8.27
CA TYR A 132 -13.28 0.69 9.46
C TYR A 132 -11.81 0.99 9.20
N PHE A 133 -11.20 0.44 8.15
CA PHE A 133 -9.75 0.56 7.97
C PHE A 133 -9.34 1.98 7.56
N LEU A 134 -10.13 2.72 6.76
CA LEU A 134 -9.75 4.07 6.32
C LEU A 134 -9.64 5.05 7.50
N PRO A 135 -10.63 5.15 8.41
CA PRO A 135 -10.48 5.93 9.64
C PRO A 135 -9.33 5.44 10.52
N ALA A 136 -9.09 4.13 10.63
CA ALA A 136 -7.95 3.61 11.37
C ALA A 136 -6.61 4.08 10.77
N LEU A 137 -6.48 4.07 9.44
CA LEU A 137 -5.31 4.61 8.74
C LEU A 137 -5.13 6.11 8.98
N ILE A 138 -6.23 6.89 9.03
CA ILE A 138 -6.21 8.31 9.38
C ILE A 138 -5.64 8.51 10.79
N VAL A 139 -6.14 7.77 11.79
CA VAL A 139 -5.67 7.87 13.18
C VAL A 139 -4.20 7.47 13.30
N VAL A 140 -3.81 6.36 12.67
CA VAL A 140 -2.40 5.91 12.64
C VAL A 140 -1.51 6.97 11.99
N HIS A 141 -1.95 7.60 10.91
CA HIS A 141 -1.21 8.69 10.27
C HIS A 141 -1.13 9.92 11.17
N ALA A 142 -2.22 10.32 11.82
CA ALA A 142 -2.27 11.48 12.70
C ALA A 142 -1.27 11.40 13.85
N ILE A 143 -1.10 10.22 14.43
CA ILE A 143 -0.18 9.98 15.55
C ILE A 143 1.25 9.72 15.05
N GLY A 144 1.37 8.96 13.96
CA GLY A 144 2.64 8.36 13.54
C GLY A 144 3.26 8.94 12.27
N ALA A 145 2.74 10.02 11.68
CA ALA A 145 3.16 10.48 10.34
C ALA A 145 4.67 10.58 10.18
N GLY A 146 5.38 11.24 11.10
CA GLY A 146 6.83 11.38 11.02
C GLY A 146 7.57 10.06 11.01
N LEU A 147 7.20 9.15 11.92
CA LEU A 147 7.78 7.81 11.97
C LEU A 147 7.44 7.00 10.70
N ILE A 148 6.21 7.10 10.21
CA ILE A 148 5.74 6.41 9.01
C ILE A 148 6.54 6.88 7.80
N TYR A 149 6.73 8.18 7.59
CA TYR A 149 7.51 8.71 6.48
C TYR A 149 9.00 8.35 6.57
N TYR A 150 9.57 8.41 7.78
CA TYR A 150 10.99 8.10 7.98
C TYR A 150 11.30 6.60 7.82
N SER A 151 10.40 5.73 8.28
CA SER A 151 10.56 4.27 8.19
C SER A 151 9.91 3.66 6.94
N PHE A 152 9.25 4.45 6.10
CA PHE A 152 8.43 3.97 4.98
C PHE A 152 9.14 2.94 4.08
N PRO A 153 10.38 3.18 3.60
CA PRO A 153 11.04 2.24 2.70
C PRO A 153 11.28 0.87 3.38
N TYR A 154 11.68 0.87 4.65
CA TYR A 154 11.90 -0.34 5.44
C TYR A 154 10.59 -1.08 5.73
N MET A 155 9.53 -0.34 6.09
CA MET A 155 8.20 -0.89 6.32
C MET A 155 7.68 -1.62 5.07
N VAL A 156 7.84 -1.04 3.89
CA VAL A 156 7.42 -1.66 2.62
C VAL A 156 8.17 -2.96 2.35
N ILE A 157 9.50 -2.98 2.53
CA ILE A 157 10.30 -4.20 2.33
C ILE A 157 9.88 -5.29 3.32
N ILE A 158 9.83 -4.98 4.62
CA ILE A 158 9.48 -5.96 5.65
C ILE A 158 8.08 -6.52 5.42
N MET A 159 7.09 -5.65 5.18
CA MET A 159 5.71 -6.08 4.93
C MET A 159 5.57 -6.87 3.63
N SER A 160 6.34 -6.55 2.59
CA SER A 160 6.33 -7.34 1.36
C SER A 160 6.85 -8.77 1.57
N VAL A 161 7.91 -8.95 2.39
CA VAL A 161 8.45 -10.28 2.73
C VAL A 161 7.43 -11.07 3.55
N ILE A 162 6.85 -10.46 4.59
CA ILE A 162 5.83 -11.09 5.44
C ILE A 162 4.60 -11.47 4.62
N SER A 163 4.09 -10.56 3.80
CA SER A 163 2.90 -10.79 2.97
C SER A 163 3.14 -11.90 1.94
N ASN A 164 4.33 -11.94 1.33
CA ASN A 164 4.71 -12.99 0.40
C ASN A 164 4.79 -14.36 1.09
N ALA A 165 5.41 -14.44 2.27
CA ALA A 165 5.44 -15.66 3.07
C ALA A 165 4.04 -16.11 3.49
N ALA A 166 3.19 -15.18 3.94
CA ALA A 166 1.80 -15.46 4.29
C ALA A 166 1.01 -15.99 3.09
N HIS A 167 1.18 -15.40 1.90
CA HIS A 167 0.51 -15.86 0.68
C HIS A 167 0.81 -17.33 0.39
N PHE A 168 2.08 -17.74 0.49
CA PHE A 168 2.46 -19.14 0.28
C PHE A 168 2.02 -20.06 1.43
N ALA A 169 2.06 -19.59 2.68
CA ALA A 169 1.59 -20.37 3.84
C ALA A 169 0.10 -20.73 3.79
N PHE A 170 -0.72 -19.92 3.10
CA PHE A 170 -2.14 -20.21 2.91
C PHE A 170 -2.46 -21.08 1.67
N GLN A 171 -1.45 -21.53 0.90
CA GLN A 171 -1.68 -22.50 -0.17
C GLN A 171 -1.95 -23.90 0.38
N LEU A 172 -2.81 -24.66 -0.31
CA LEU A 172 -3.16 -26.03 0.11
C LEU A 172 -2.03 -27.03 -0.09
N ASP A 173 -1.31 -26.91 -1.21
CA ASP A 173 -0.19 -27.79 -1.55
C ASP A 173 1.11 -27.09 -1.13
N GLN A 174 1.63 -27.46 0.04
CA GLN A 174 2.89 -26.95 0.57
C GLN A 174 4.13 -27.63 -0.03
N SER A 175 3.96 -28.59 -0.95
CA SER A 175 5.10 -29.23 -1.60
C SER A 175 5.84 -28.23 -2.49
N MET A 176 7.17 -28.26 -2.48
CA MET A 176 8.01 -27.41 -3.34
C MET A 176 7.59 -27.44 -4.83
N PRO A 177 7.37 -28.60 -5.49
CA PRO A 177 6.89 -28.62 -6.87
C PRO A 177 5.45 -28.13 -7.03
N GLY A 178 4.60 -28.32 -6.01
CA GLY A 178 3.22 -27.82 -5.97
C GLY A 178 3.17 -26.30 -5.97
N LEU A 179 3.89 -25.67 -5.04
CA LEU A 179 4.03 -24.21 -4.95
C LEU A 179 4.59 -23.60 -6.23
N LEU A 180 5.62 -24.21 -6.82
CA LEU A 180 6.27 -23.70 -8.03
C LEU A 180 5.36 -23.81 -9.26
N LYS A 181 4.61 -24.92 -9.40
CA LYS A 181 3.56 -25.06 -10.43
C LYS A 181 2.41 -24.07 -10.19
N GLY A 182 2.02 -23.87 -8.94
CA GLY A 182 0.98 -22.93 -8.52
C GLY A 182 1.30 -21.49 -8.87
N CYS A 183 2.58 -21.08 -8.83
CA CYS A 183 3.01 -19.73 -9.23
C CYS A 183 2.75 -19.41 -10.71
N VAL A 184 2.80 -20.42 -11.59
CA VAL A 184 2.73 -20.22 -13.06
C VAL A 184 1.37 -20.62 -13.61
N ARG A 185 0.75 -21.69 -13.09
CA ARG A 185 -0.51 -22.23 -13.63
C ARG A 185 -1.74 -21.55 -13.07
N ASP A 186 -1.70 -21.06 -11.84
CA ASP A 186 -2.82 -20.34 -11.25
C ASP A 186 -2.65 -18.83 -11.50
N VAL A 187 -3.50 -18.29 -12.38
CA VAL A 187 -3.50 -16.86 -12.74
C VAL A 187 -3.65 -15.98 -11.50
N ARG A 188 -4.41 -16.41 -10.48
CA ARG A 188 -4.57 -15.63 -9.25
C ARG A 188 -3.29 -15.56 -8.45
N ASN A 189 -2.62 -16.69 -8.27
CA ASN A 189 -1.34 -16.71 -7.56
C ASN A 189 -0.28 -15.92 -8.32
N LEU A 190 -0.24 -16.03 -9.65
CA LEU A 190 0.68 -15.25 -10.48
C LEU A 190 0.45 -13.74 -10.31
N VAL A 191 -0.80 -13.26 -10.40
CA VAL A 191 -1.13 -11.83 -10.24
C VAL A 191 -0.77 -11.34 -8.83
N ILE A 192 -1.08 -12.13 -7.80
CA ILE A 192 -0.75 -11.78 -6.41
C ILE A 192 0.77 -11.74 -6.22
N LEU A 193 1.51 -12.71 -6.76
CA LEU A 193 2.97 -12.78 -6.68
C LEU A 193 3.62 -11.57 -7.38
N LEU A 194 3.16 -11.22 -8.59
CA LEU A 194 3.61 -10.02 -9.30
C LEU A 194 3.34 -8.74 -8.50
N GLY A 195 2.20 -8.66 -7.81
CA GLY A 195 1.90 -7.56 -6.88
C GLY A 195 2.90 -7.47 -5.73
N HIS A 196 3.24 -8.60 -5.10
CA HIS A 196 4.25 -8.65 -4.03
C HIS A 196 5.64 -8.25 -4.55
N TRP A 197 6.02 -8.73 -5.73
CA TRP A 197 7.28 -8.36 -6.38
C TRP A 197 7.34 -6.88 -6.71
N GLY A 198 6.25 -6.31 -7.24
CA GLY A 198 6.13 -4.87 -7.48
C GLY A 198 6.28 -4.05 -6.20
N LEU A 199 5.63 -4.47 -5.11
CA LEU A 199 5.75 -3.81 -3.80
C LEU A 199 7.18 -3.91 -3.24
N HIS A 200 7.82 -5.07 -3.36
CA HIS A 200 9.19 -5.28 -2.90
C HIS A 200 10.19 -4.46 -3.70
N ALA A 201 10.06 -4.44 -5.04
CA ALA A 201 10.86 -3.61 -5.93
C ALA A 201 10.72 -2.12 -5.58
N TYR A 202 9.48 -1.66 -5.36
CA TYR A 202 9.22 -0.30 -4.92
C TYR A 202 9.90 0.03 -3.58
N GLY A 203 9.93 -0.92 -2.64
CA GLY A 203 10.69 -0.77 -1.38
C GLY A 203 12.19 -0.61 -1.59
N ILE A 204 12.81 -1.45 -2.44
CA ILE A 204 14.24 -1.36 -2.79
C ILE A 204 14.56 -0.01 -3.42
N ILE A 205 13.73 0.42 -4.38
CA ILE A 205 13.84 1.73 -5.04
C ILE A 205 13.71 2.87 -4.03
N ALA A 206 12.76 2.77 -3.09
CA ALA A 206 12.54 3.78 -2.07
C ALA A 206 13.71 3.93 -1.08
N ILE A 207 14.42 2.84 -0.75
CA ILE A 207 15.62 2.88 0.10
C ILE A 207 16.79 3.49 -0.65
N THR A 208 17.04 2.99 -1.87
CA THR A 208 18.26 3.30 -2.62
C THR A 208 18.20 4.64 -3.35
N GLN A 209 16.98 5.17 -3.56
CA GLN A 209 16.68 6.37 -4.34
C GLN A 209 17.34 6.40 -5.74
N LEU A 210 17.80 5.24 -6.23
CA LEU A 210 18.60 5.06 -7.45
C LEU A 210 19.82 6.02 -7.56
N THR A 211 20.45 6.38 -6.44
CA THR A 211 21.61 7.30 -6.48
C THR A 211 22.79 6.74 -7.29
N GLU A 212 23.04 5.44 -7.22
CA GLU A 212 23.99 4.71 -8.07
C GLU A 212 23.25 3.76 -9.01
N GLY A 213 22.95 4.20 -10.24
CA GLY A 213 22.03 3.49 -11.15
C GLY A 213 22.36 2.02 -11.41
N VAL A 214 23.63 1.66 -11.60
CA VAL A 214 24.04 0.28 -11.92
C VAL A 214 23.98 -0.63 -10.70
N LEU A 215 24.58 -0.20 -9.58
CA LEU A 215 24.58 -0.98 -8.35
C LEU A 215 23.15 -1.12 -7.80
N HIS A 216 22.43 -0.02 -7.67
CA HIS A 216 21.08 -0.01 -7.11
C HIS A 216 20.04 -0.65 -8.05
N GLY A 217 20.25 -0.53 -9.36
CA GLY A 217 19.45 -1.25 -10.34
C GLY A 217 19.63 -2.77 -10.23
N SER A 218 20.86 -3.24 -10.00
CA SER A 218 21.13 -4.69 -9.87
C SER A 218 20.45 -5.31 -8.63
N LEU A 219 20.23 -4.55 -7.56
CA LEU A 219 19.45 -5.01 -6.39
C LEU A 219 18.01 -5.39 -6.74
N CYS A 220 17.42 -4.84 -7.81
CA CYS A 220 16.09 -5.26 -8.26
C CYS A 220 16.06 -6.72 -8.76
N ALA A 221 17.21 -7.32 -9.09
CA ALA A 221 17.29 -8.75 -9.39
C ALA A 221 16.99 -9.64 -8.16
N LEU A 222 17.03 -9.08 -6.94
CA LEU A 222 16.71 -9.78 -5.69
C LEU A 222 15.21 -9.78 -5.38
N VAL A 223 14.37 -9.12 -6.18
CA VAL A 223 12.92 -9.08 -5.98
C VAL A 223 12.25 -10.46 -5.86
N PRO A 224 12.59 -11.49 -6.66
CA PRO A 224 12.01 -12.82 -6.50
C PRO A 224 12.56 -13.60 -5.30
N LEU A 225 13.63 -13.12 -4.64
CA LEU A 225 14.32 -13.84 -3.57
C LEU A 225 13.40 -14.25 -2.41
N PRO A 226 12.49 -13.41 -1.88
CA PRO A 226 11.60 -13.83 -0.79
C PRO A 226 10.70 -15.00 -1.17
N ALA A 227 10.23 -15.05 -2.43
CA ALA A 227 9.39 -16.15 -2.93
C ALA A 227 10.20 -17.42 -3.14
N LEU A 228 11.37 -17.32 -3.77
CA LEU A 228 12.27 -18.44 -3.96
C LEU A 228 12.73 -19.03 -2.63
N PHE A 229 13.09 -18.16 -1.66
CA PHE A 229 13.50 -18.57 -0.33
C PHE A 229 12.41 -19.36 0.38
N TYR A 230 11.15 -18.87 0.37
CA TYR A 230 10.03 -19.61 0.95
C TYR A 230 9.83 -20.97 0.26
N ILE A 231 9.81 -21.02 -1.08
CA ILE A 231 9.58 -22.27 -1.83
C ILE A 231 10.69 -23.29 -1.53
N LEU A 232 11.95 -22.87 -1.49
CA LEU A 232 13.10 -23.74 -1.20
C LEU A 232 13.09 -24.25 0.25
N THR A 233 12.56 -23.45 1.18
CA THR A 233 12.49 -23.80 2.61
C THR A 233 11.17 -24.45 3.02
N SER A 234 10.19 -24.55 2.10
CA SER A 234 8.85 -25.13 2.33
C SER A 234 8.86 -26.47 3.06
N ARG A 235 9.83 -27.34 2.74
CA ARG A 235 10.01 -28.65 3.39
C ARG A 235 10.18 -28.53 4.91
N PHE A 236 10.87 -27.50 5.38
CA PHE A 236 11.19 -27.27 6.78
C PHE A 236 10.14 -26.42 7.51
N THR A 237 9.31 -25.69 6.77
CA THR A 237 8.28 -24.80 7.32
C THR A 237 6.89 -25.42 7.35
N ASP A 238 6.67 -26.52 6.63
CA ASP A 238 5.39 -27.25 6.64
C ASP A 238 5.12 -27.92 7.99
N PRO A 239 4.06 -27.54 8.72
CA PRO A 239 3.71 -28.12 10.01
C PRO A 239 3.50 -29.63 9.96
N SER A 240 3.10 -30.20 8.81
CA SER A 240 2.88 -31.65 8.70
C SER A 240 4.16 -32.47 8.75
N ASN A 241 5.33 -31.84 8.55
CA ASN A 241 6.63 -32.52 8.57
C ASN A 241 7.33 -32.44 9.95
N ILE A 242 6.72 -31.74 10.92
CA ILE A 242 7.28 -31.50 12.26
C ILE A 242 6.72 -32.53 13.29
N GLY A 243 5.83 -33.44 12.85
CA GLY A 243 5.24 -34.52 13.64
C GLY A 243 5.74 -35.91 13.27
#